data_AF-A0A8J7AI13-F1
#
_entry.id   AF-A0A8J7AI13-F1
#
_cell.length_a   1.000
_cell.length_b   1.000
_cell.length_c   1.000
_cell.angle_alpha   90.00
_cell.angle_beta   90.00
_cell.angle_gamma   90.00
#
_symmetry.space_group_name_H-M   'P 1'
#
loop_
_entity.id
_entity.type
_entity.pdbx_description
1 polymer ?
#
loop_
_entity_poly.entity_id
_entity_poly.type
_entity_poly.pdbx_seq_one_letter_code
_entity_poly.pdbx_strand_id
1 'polypeptide(L)'
;MTSLDDLTLLQWFISGDATLEANQSLRIQPANSLRQLLSRRGLLLATAYDAAIPPRIEVRRSTDYTNVLHQILLDHHFIPIGQDLDSQTVGYAHYPVPDGYRIVYGQARQLWKLWWSHASRLRDRHLQFDLFVLIKHQWYPVRNIAINSGTLYAETLRGETIHHGDDMMVWLEKDQAEAAEKTCFWTPPPEAKPGPATAAQPVAVSTQAQGSPPLPFAAVGSAPQASVDSTLAPVVYAVDDKVYVQTAVGVVVIEGNNLKAYGLAPRTAAASVQQRR
;
A
#
# COMPACT_ATOMS: atom_id res chain seq x y z
N MET A 1 27.69 -33.73 20.23
CA MET A 1 26.80 -33.97 19.08
C MET A 1 25.55 -33.15 19.32
N THR A 2 25.39 -32.05 18.58
CA THR A 2 24.26 -31.13 18.73
C THR A 2 23.01 -31.81 18.21
N SER A 3 22.08 -32.15 19.09
CA SER A 3 20.75 -32.60 18.70
C SER A 3 20.14 -31.53 17.78
N LEU A 4 19.74 -31.94 16.57
CA LEU A 4 19.00 -31.08 15.65
C LEU A 4 17.77 -30.53 16.39
N ASP A 5 17.50 -29.23 16.29
CA ASP A 5 16.34 -28.63 16.95
C ASP A 5 15.06 -28.92 16.15
N ASP A 6 13.92 -29.04 16.84
CA ASP A 6 12.63 -29.29 16.21
C ASP A 6 12.28 -28.15 15.24
N LEU A 7 12.60 -26.90 15.59
CA LEU A 7 12.33 -25.73 14.76
C LEU A 7 13.14 -25.75 13.45
N THR A 8 14.41 -26.14 13.50
CA THR A 8 15.25 -26.28 12.31
C THR A 8 14.69 -27.34 11.35
N LEU A 9 14.22 -28.47 11.90
CA LEU A 9 13.61 -29.52 11.09
C LEU A 9 12.29 -29.06 10.44
N LEU A 10 11.46 -28.29 11.16
CA LEU A 10 10.25 -27.68 10.58
C LEU A 10 10.57 -26.70 9.46
N GLN A 11 11.60 -25.88 9.62
CA GLN A 11 12.06 -24.95 8.58
C GLN A 11 12.57 -25.69 7.34
N TRP A 12 13.35 -26.76 7.51
CA TRP A 12 13.80 -27.60 6.39
C TRP A 12 12.63 -28.29 5.67
N PHE A 13 11.66 -28.78 6.43
CA PHE A 13 10.43 -29.34 5.88
C PHE A 13 9.69 -28.33 4.98
N ILE A 14 9.60 -27.05 5.37
CA ILE A 14 8.90 -26.05 4.56
C ILE A 14 9.76 -25.58 3.38
N SER A 15 11.07 -25.44 3.59
CA SER A 15 12.00 -24.87 2.60
C SER A 15 12.18 -25.69 1.32
N GLY A 16 11.84 -26.98 1.33
CA GLY A 16 12.04 -27.83 0.14
C GLY A 16 13.17 -28.84 0.28
N ASP A 17 13.96 -28.77 1.35
CA ASP A 17 15.11 -29.65 1.56
C ASP A 17 14.61 -31.08 1.85
N ALA A 18 14.67 -31.92 0.82
CA ALA A 18 14.09 -33.25 0.78
C ALA A 18 15.03 -34.33 1.34
N THR A 19 15.78 -34.02 2.39
CA THR A 19 16.61 -35.00 3.08
C THR A 19 15.76 -35.76 4.11
N LEU A 20 15.99 -37.08 4.19
CA LEU A 20 15.41 -37.94 5.22
C LEU A 20 16.03 -37.57 6.58
N GLU A 21 15.49 -36.54 7.22
CA GLU A 21 15.99 -36.04 8.49
C GLU A 21 15.02 -36.36 9.62
N ALA A 22 15.58 -36.73 10.76
CA ALA A 22 14.81 -37.04 11.95
C ALA A 22 15.50 -36.51 13.20
N ASN A 23 14.70 -36.00 14.12
CA ASN A 23 15.07 -35.68 15.48
C ASN A 23 14.35 -36.62 16.47
N GLN A 24 14.60 -36.44 17.76
CA GLN A 24 13.94 -37.15 18.85
C GLN A 24 12.41 -37.04 18.79
N SER A 25 11.86 -35.94 18.25
CA SER A 25 10.42 -35.65 18.23
C SER A 25 9.76 -35.80 16.86
N LEU A 26 10.49 -35.49 15.78
CA LEU A 26 9.95 -35.30 14.43
C LEU A 26 10.77 -36.06 13.38
N ARG A 27 10.13 -36.48 12.29
CA ARG A 27 10.79 -37.03 11.11
C ARG A 27 10.18 -36.49 9.83
N ILE A 28 11.03 -36.19 8.85
CA ILE A 28 10.63 -35.86 7.48
C ILE A 28 10.75 -37.15 6.65
N GLN A 29 9.68 -37.50 5.96
CA GLN A 29 9.63 -38.66 5.07
C GLN A 29 9.22 -38.23 3.66
N PRO A 30 10.09 -38.35 2.65
CA PRO A 30 9.70 -38.19 1.26
C PRO A 30 8.89 -39.41 0.81
N ALA A 31 7.80 -39.19 0.08
CA ALA A 31 6.95 -40.22 -0.49
C ALA A 31 6.51 -39.83 -1.90
N ASN A 32 7.07 -40.48 -2.93
CA ASN A 32 6.58 -40.51 -4.31
C ASN A 32 6.17 -39.17 -4.96
N SER A 33 6.73 -38.01 -4.54
CA SER A 33 6.49 -36.60 -4.98
C SER A 33 5.90 -35.65 -3.93
N LEU A 34 5.63 -36.15 -2.72
CA LEU A 34 5.23 -35.32 -1.57
C LEU A 34 6.18 -35.56 -0.40
N ARG A 35 6.20 -34.62 0.55
CA ARG A 35 6.95 -34.74 1.79
C ARG A 35 5.99 -34.79 2.96
N GLN A 36 6.23 -35.69 3.89
CA GLN A 36 5.41 -35.89 5.08
C GLN A 36 6.21 -35.55 6.32
N LEU A 37 5.62 -34.74 7.18
CA LEU A 37 6.12 -34.49 8.52
C LEU A 37 5.37 -35.39 9.49
N LEU A 38 6.11 -36.26 10.18
CA LEU A 38 5.57 -37.26 11.09
C LEU A 38 6.15 -37.03 12.49
N SER A 39 5.32 -37.24 13.51
CA SER A 39 5.80 -37.31 14.90
C SER A 39 6.60 -38.58 15.15
N ARG A 40 7.32 -38.62 16.28
CA ARG A 40 7.99 -39.83 16.80
C ARG A 40 7.08 -41.05 16.87
N ARG A 41 5.79 -40.85 17.16
CA ARG A 41 4.78 -41.93 17.23
C ARG A 41 4.25 -42.36 15.86
N GLY A 42 4.77 -41.79 14.77
CA GLY A 42 4.32 -42.05 13.41
C GLY A 42 3.02 -41.34 13.01
N LEU A 43 2.52 -40.41 13.84
CA LEU A 43 1.34 -39.61 13.49
C LEU A 43 1.70 -38.56 12.44
N LEU A 44 0.92 -38.49 11.36
CA LEU A 44 1.05 -37.47 10.32
C LEU A 44 0.64 -36.10 10.86
N LEU A 45 1.57 -35.16 10.82
CA LEU A 45 1.40 -33.77 11.27
C LEU A 45 1.12 -32.85 10.07
N ALA A 46 1.91 -32.99 9.00
CA ALA A 46 1.74 -32.20 7.79
C ALA A 46 2.16 -32.97 6.53
N THR A 47 1.59 -32.59 5.39
CA THR A 47 1.94 -33.12 4.07
C THR A 47 2.18 -31.96 3.11
N ALA A 48 3.37 -31.87 2.53
CA ALA A 48 3.74 -30.92 1.50
C ALA A 48 3.63 -31.58 0.12
N TYR A 49 2.87 -30.96 -0.77
CA TYR A 49 2.69 -31.37 -2.16
C TYR A 49 3.50 -30.42 -3.05
N ASP A 50 4.79 -30.70 -3.18
CA ASP A 50 5.71 -29.83 -3.92
C ASP A 50 5.43 -29.84 -5.43
N ALA A 51 4.86 -30.94 -5.95
CA ALA A 51 4.48 -31.07 -7.36
C ALA A 51 3.17 -30.32 -7.71
N ALA A 52 2.44 -29.77 -6.73
CA ALA A 52 1.22 -29.01 -7.00
C ALA A 52 1.55 -27.60 -7.52
N ILE A 53 0.66 -27.04 -8.35
CA ILE A 53 0.78 -25.67 -8.86
C ILE A 53 -0.48 -24.89 -8.44
N PRO A 54 -0.38 -23.95 -7.47
CA PRO A 54 0.80 -23.62 -6.67
C PRO A 54 1.17 -24.74 -5.66
N PRO A 55 2.42 -24.77 -5.15
CA PRO A 55 2.83 -25.66 -4.08
C PRO A 55 1.90 -25.51 -2.88
N ARG A 56 1.47 -26.64 -2.30
CA ARG A 56 0.52 -26.65 -1.19
C ARG A 56 1.00 -27.51 -0.03
N ILE A 57 0.66 -27.12 1.19
CA ILE A 57 0.97 -27.84 2.41
C ILE A 57 -0.31 -28.01 3.21
N GLU A 58 -0.62 -29.23 3.64
CA GLU A 58 -1.75 -29.53 4.50
C GLU A 58 -1.24 -29.81 5.91
N VAL A 59 -1.74 -29.07 6.89
CA VAL A 59 -1.35 -29.21 8.30
C VAL A 59 -2.53 -29.68 9.11
N ARG A 60 -2.35 -30.68 9.97
CA ARG A 60 -3.39 -31.17 10.86
C ARG A 60 -3.65 -30.19 12.01
N ARG A 61 -4.92 -29.93 12.34
CA ARG A 61 -5.32 -28.97 13.38
C ARG A 61 -5.04 -29.44 14.81
N SER A 62 -5.11 -30.75 15.05
CA SER A 62 -5.04 -31.35 16.38
C SER A 62 -3.61 -31.69 16.83
N THR A 63 -2.62 -30.82 16.56
CA THR A 63 -1.21 -31.13 16.85
C THR A 63 -0.56 -30.03 17.67
N ASP A 64 0.42 -30.40 18.51
CA ASP A 64 1.14 -29.46 19.36
C ASP A 64 1.97 -28.44 18.55
N TYR A 65 2.32 -28.79 17.31
CA TYR A 65 3.13 -27.98 16.40
C TYR A 65 2.31 -27.08 15.47
N THR A 66 0.97 -27.11 15.54
CA THR A 66 0.10 -26.37 14.59
C THR A 66 0.39 -24.87 14.58
N ASN A 67 0.58 -24.25 15.74
CA ASN A 67 0.87 -22.81 15.82
C ASN A 67 2.26 -22.46 15.28
N VAL A 68 3.26 -23.29 15.57
CA VAL A 68 4.64 -23.08 15.10
C VAL A 68 4.71 -23.26 13.59
N LEU A 69 4.09 -24.32 13.06
CA LEU A 69 3.96 -24.54 11.62
C LEU A 69 3.24 -23.38 10.94
N HIS A 70 2.15 -22.86 11.53
CA HIS A 70 1.43 -21.73 10.98
C HIS A 70 2.34 -20.49 10.83
N GLN A 71 3.13 -20.16 11.85
CA GLN A 71 4.07 -19.02 11.79
C GLN A 71 5.14 -19.23 10.71
N ILE A 72 5.83 -20.38 10.73
CA ILE A 72 6.88 -20.66 9.75
C ILE A 72 6.32 -20.69 8.32
N LEU A 73 5.10 -21.20 8.12
CA LEU A 73 4.45 -21.19 6.81
C LEU A 73 4.20 -19.76 6.32
N LEU A 74 3.72 -18.85 7.18
CA LEU A 74 3.54 -17.44 6.81
C LEU A 74 4.88 -16.78 6.44
N ASP A 75 5.94 -17.07 7.20
CA ASP A 75 7.30 -16.56 6.93
C ASP A 75 7.84 -17.04 5.58
N HIS A 76 7.44 -18.25 5.14
CA HIS A 76 7.78 -18.83 3.84
C HIS A 76 6.73 -18.56 2.75
N HIS A 77 5.88 -17.55 2.90
CA HIS A 77 4.87 -17.14 1.92
C HIS A 77 3.76 -18.16 1.62
N PHE A 78 3.50 -19.08 2.55
CA PHE A 78 2.38 -20.02 2.48
C PHE A 78 1.15 -19.45 3.19
N ILE A 79 0.06 -19.31 2.45
CA ILE A 79 -1.16 -18.64 2.88
C ILE A 79 -2.23 -19.68 3.17
N PRO A 80 -2.96 -19.59 4.31
CA PRO A 80 -4.05 -20.50 4.59
C PRO A 80 -5.14 -20.39 3.52
N ILE A 81 -5.47 -21.52 2.89
CA ILE A 81 -6.52 -21.66 1.88
C ILE A 81 -7.66 -22.52 2.43
N GLY A 82 -8.88 -21.98 2.42
CA GLY A 82 -10.09 -22.72 2.79
C GLY A 82 -10.12 -23.13 4.27
N GLN A 83 -10.83 -22.36 5.08
CA GLN A 83 -11.28 -22.85 6.38
C GLN A 83 -12.62 -23.56 6.18
N ASP A 84 -12.59 -24.81 5.72
CA ASP A 84 -13.75 -25.64 5.99
C ASP A 84 -13.80 -25.90 7.50
N LEU A 85 -14.91 -25.56 8.16
CA LEU A 85 -15.02 -25.69 9.62
C LEU A 85 -14.82 -27.16 10.04
N ASP A 86 -15.23 -28.09 9.19
CA ASP A 86 -15.25 -29.52 9.49
C ASP A 86 -13.95 -30.25 9.09
N SER A 87 -13.04 -29.57 8.37
CA SER A 87 -11.77 -30.18 7.99
C SER A 87 -10.82 -30.30 9.19
N GLN A 88 -10.30 -31.50 9.39
CA GLN A 88 -9.24 -31.79 10.37
C GLN A 88 -7.87 -31.25 9.94
N THR A 89 -7.76 -30.73 8.71
CA THR A 89 -6.56 -30.14 8.14
C THR A 89 -6.81 -28.69 7.70
N VAL A 90 -5.77 -27.88 7.75
CA VAL A 90 -5.72 -26.55 7.16
C VAL A 90 -4.79 -26.63 5.96
N GLY A 91 -5.31 -26.29 4.79
CA GLY A 91 -4.50 -26.17 3.59
C GLY A 91 -3.77 -24.83 3.58
N TYR A 92 -2.55 -24.83 3.07
CA TYR A 92 -1.77 -23.65 2.79
C TYR A 92 -1.28 -23.72 1.35
N ALA A 93 -1.27 -22.59 0.66
CA ALA A 93 -0.75 -22.49 -0.69
C ALA A 93 0.28 -21.37 -0.79
N HIS A 94 1.35 -21.62 -1.53
CA HIS A 94 2.39 -20.64 -1.76
C HIS A 94 1.93 -19.61 -2.80
N TYR A 95 2.00 -18.33 -2.44
CA TYR A 95 1.78 -17.22 -3.37
C TYR A 95 2.98 -16.28 -3.32
N PRO A 96 3.60 -15.96 -4.47
CA PRO A 96 4.74 -15.05 -4.49
C PRO A 96 4.33 -13.68 -3.95
N VAL A 97 5.11 -13.17 -3.01
CA VAL A 97 4.93 -11.84 -2.41
C VAL A 97 5.90 -10.87 -3.09
N PRO A 98 5.45 -9.67 -3.50
CA PRO A 98 6.36 -8.65 -4.02
C PRO A 98 7.36 -8.17 -2.96
N ASP A 99 8.56 -7.78 -3.39
CA ASP A 99 9.59 -7.25 -2.49
C ASP A 99 9.11 -6.01 -1.72
N GLY A 100 9.50 -5.91 -0.44
CA GLY A 100 9.09 -4.80 0.44
C GLY A 100 7.68 -4.91 1.00
N TYR A 101 7.04 -6.09 0.89
CA TYR A 101 5.77 -6.39 1.52
C TYR A 101 5.90 -7.59 2.45
N ARG A 102 5.14 -7.54 3.54
CA ARG A 102 4.95 -8.67 4.47
C ARG A 102 3.53 -9.22 4.40
N ILE A 103 3.41 -10.51 4.61
CA ILE A 103 2.11 -11.16 4.78
C ILE A 103 1.60 -10.88 6.19
N VAL A 104 0.35 -10.46 6.30
CA VAL A 104 -0.35 -10.34 7.56
C VAL A 104 -1.58 -11.24 7.54
N TYR A 105 -1.70 -12.08 8.56
CA TYR A 105 -2.89 -12.90 8.80
C TYR A 105 -3.61 -12.39 10.04
N GLY A 106 -4.86 -11.96 9.88
CA GLY A 106 -5.60 -11.36 10.96
C GLY A 106 -7.08 -11.18 10.63
N GLN A 107 -7.81 -10.50 11.52
CA GLN A 107 -9.24 -10.29 11.33
C GLN A 107 -9.50 -9.19 10.29
N ALA A 108 -10.56 -9.33 9.50
CA ALA A 108 -10.98 -8.33 8.51
C ALA A 108 -11.06 -6.90 9.10
N ARG A 109 -11.56 -6.77 10.33
CA ARG A 109 -11.63 -5.48 11.04
C ARG A 109 -10.26 -4.82 11.29
N GLN A 110 -9.18 -5.60 11.38
CA GLN A 110 -7.82 -5.07 11.53
C GLN A 110 -7.35 -4.44 10.22
N LEU A 111 -7.60 -5.11 9.08
CA LEU A 111 -7.34 -4.55 7.75
C LEU A 111 -8.09 -3.22 7.55
N TRP A 112 -9.37 -3.13 7.93
CA TRP A 112 -10.12 -1.87 7.84
C TRP A 112 -9.51 -0.75 8.69
N LYS A 113 -9.08 -1.06 9.93
CA LYS A 113 -8.41 -0.08 10.80
C LYS A 113 -7.12 0.44 10.17
N LEU A 114 -6.32 -0.47 9.60
CA LEU A 114 -5.09 -0.12 8.87
C LEU A 114 -5.41 0.78 7.68
N TRP A 115 -6.33 0.36 6.81
CA TRP A 115 -6.77 1.13 5.65
C TRP A 115 -7.23 2.55 6.02
N TRP A 116 -8.07 2.69 7.04
CA TRP A 116 -8.54 4.00 7.50
C TRP A 116 -7.41 4.90 7.99
N SER A 117 -6.45 4.34 8.71
CA SER A 117 -5.28 5.08 9.18
C SER A 117 -4.40 5.59 8.03
N HIS A 118 -4.21 4.79 6.97
CA HIS A 118 -3.46 5.18 5.76
C HIS A 118 -4.23 6.20 4.90
N ALA A 119 -5.53 5.98 4.70
CA ALA A 119 -6.39 6.87 3.93
C ALA A 119 -6.51 8.28 4.52
N SER A 120 -6.35 8.44 5.84
CA SER A 120 -6.30 9.77 6.46
C SER A 120 -5.05 10.58 6.10
N ARG A 121 -3.97 9.92 5.68
CA ARG A 121 -2.66 10.54 5.37
C ARG A 121 -2.51 10.89 3.89
N LEU A 122 -3.10 10.09 3.01
CA LEU A 122 -3.02 10.27 1.56
C LEU A 122 -4.23 11.08 1.08
N ARG A 123 -4.01 12.38 0.80
CA ARG A 123 -5.03 13.26 0.20
C ARG A 123 -5.44 12.85 -1.22
N ASP A 124 -4.64 12.02 -1.89
CA ASP A 124 -4.92 11.44 -3.20
C ASP A 124 -5.42 10.00 -3.07
N ARG A 125 -6.67 9.77 -3.46
CA ARG A 125 -7.40 8.50 -3.27
C ARG A 125 -7.31 7.53 -4.46
N HIS A 126 -6.50 7.83 -5.47
CA HIS A 126 -6.69 7.19 -6.76
C HIS A 126 -6.13 5.77 -6.87
N LEU A 127 -5.12 5.39 -6.09
CA LEU A 127 -4.69 3.99 -5.91
C LEU A 127 -3.68 3.90 -4.77
N GLN A 128 -4.01 3.15 -3.70
CA GLN A 128 -3.07 2.89 -2.62
C GLN A 128 -2.35 1.56 -2.89
N PHE A 129 -1.02 1.63 -2.98
CA PHE A 129 -0.16 0.45 -3.12
C PHE A 129 0.42 0.00 -1.77
N ASP A 130 -0.13 0.45 -0.66
CA ASP A 130 0.36 0.06 0.67
C ASP A 130 -0.25 -1.27 1.14
N LEU A 131 -1.43 -1.62 0.62
CA LEU A 131 -2.22 -2.77 1.05
C LEU A 131 -2.71 -3.57 -0.16
N PHE A 132 -2.51 -4.89 -0.11
CA PHE A 132 -3.02 -5.83 -1.12
C PHE A 132 -3.86 -6.91 -0.48
N VAL A 133 -4.88 -7.37 -1.19
CA VAL A 133 -5.70 -8.53 -0.82
C VAL A 133 -5.57 -9.63 -1.87
N LEU A 134 -5.67 -10.88 -1.44
CA LEU A 134 -5.60 -12.03 -2.33
C LEU A 134 -6.96 -12.30 -2.95
N ILE A 135 -7.09 -12.16 -4.27
CA ILE A 135 -8.31 -12.49 -5.02
C ILE A 135 -7.96 -13.48 -6.12
N LYS A 136 -8.64 -14.62 -6.15
CA LYS A 136 -8.43 -15.68 -7.16
C LYS A 136 -6.93 -15.97 -7.37
N HIS A 137 -6.20 -16.18 -6.27
CA HIS A 137 -4.79 -16.57 -6.28
C HIS A 137 -3.80 -15.49 -6.75
N GLN A 138 -4.21 -14.23 -6.79
CA GLN A 138 -3.35 -13.10 -7.17
C GLN A 138 -3.55 -11.91 -6.22
N TRP A 139 -2.47 -11.18 -5.96
CA TRP A 139 -2.48 -10.00 -5.12
C TRP A 139 -3.00 -8.78 -5.88
N TYR A 140 -3.99 -8.11 -5.30
CA TYR A 140 -4.55 -6.89 -5.86
C TYR A 140 -4.50 -5.73 -4.87
N PRO A 141 -4.09 -4.54 -5.30
CA PRO A 141 -4.10 -3.37 -4.43
C PRO A 141 -5.53 -3.01 -4.05
N VAL A 142 -5.71 -2.67 -2.78
CA VAL A 142 -7.00 -2.23 -2.26
C VAL A 142 -7.29 -0.82 -2.79
N ARG A 143 -8.47 -0.64 -3.39
CA ARG A 143 -8.94 0.67 -3.86
C ARG A 143 -9.78 1.37 -2.81
N ASN A 144 -10.66 0.61 -2.19
CA ASN A 144 -11.58 1.11 -1.19
C ASN A 144 -11.94 -0.02 -0.23
N ILE A 145 -12.21 0.34 1.03
CA ILE A 145 -12.82 -0.56 2.00
C ILE A 145 -14.01 0.15 2.62
N ALA A 146 -15.19 -0.42 2.43
CA ALA A 146 -16.41 0.00 3.11
C ALA A 146 -16.76 -1.01 4.21
N ILE A 147 -17.41 -0.55 5.27
CA ILE A 147 -17.97 -1.40 6.31
C ILE A 147 -19.45 -1.08 6.48
N ASN A 148 -20.30 -2.10 6.45
CA ASN A 148 -21.72 -1.97 6.70
C ASN A 148 -22.16 -3.11 7.64
N SER A 149 -22.71 -2.74 8.80
CA SER A 149 -23.31 -3.68 9.75
C SER A 149 -22.42 -4.87 10.15
N GLY A 150 -21.10 -4.64 10.24
CA GLY A 150 -20.11 -5.67 10.58
C GLY A 150 -19.57 -6.46 9.38
N THR A 151 -20.08 -6.22 8.18
CA THR A 151 -19.55 -6.76 6.93
C THR A 151 -18.60 -5.76 6.27
N LEU A 152 -17.41 -6.23 5.92
CA LEU A 152 -16.36 -5.52 5.22
C LEU A 152 -16.44 -5.84 3.73
N TYR A 153 -16.40 -4.78 2.93
CA TYR A 153 -16.39 -4.81 1.47
C TYR A 153 -15.05 -4.24 1.01
N ALA A 154 -14.15 -5.10 0.55
CA ALA A 154 -12.86 -4.69 0.01
C ALA A 154 -12.92 -4.69 -1.52
N GLU A 155 -12.91 -3.48 -2.08
CA GLU A 155 -12.95 -3.23 -3.52
C GLU A 155 -11.53 -3.19 -4.09
N THR A 156 -11.34 -3.90 -5.19
CA THR A 156 -10.10 -3.93 -5.97
C THR A 156 -10.39 -3.67 -7.44
N LEU A 157 -9.32 -3.55 -8.23
CA LEU A 157 -9.40 -3.50 -9.70
C LEU A 157 -10.13 -4.69 -10.33
N ARG A 158 -10.15 -5.85 -9.66
CA ARG A 158 -10.72 -7.09 -10.20
C ARG A 158 -12.07 -7.48 -9.64
N GLY A 159 -12.60 -6.67 -8.72
CA GLY A 159 -13.89 -6.89 -8.09
C GLY A 159 -13.85 -6.63 -6.60
N GLU A 160 -14.96 -6.95 -5.97
CA GLU A 160 -15.17 -6.78 -4.54
C GLU A 160 -15.10 -8.13 -3.82
N THR A 161 -14.52 -8.13 -2.63
CA THR A 161 -14.54 -9.27 -1.70
C THR A 161 -15.32 -8.88 -0.46
N ILE A 162 -16.11 -9.83 0.05
CA ILE A 162 -17.05 -9.62 1.16
C ILE A 162 -16.62 -10.52 2.31
N HIS A 163 -16.40 -9.93 3.47
CA HIS A 163 -15.93 -10.62 4.67
C HIS A 163 -16.67 -10.09 5.90
N HIS A 164 -16.98 -10.94 6.87
CA HIS A 164 -17.41 -10.48 8.18
C HIS A 164 -16.22 -9.89 8.96
N GLY A 165 -16.46 -8.95 9.87
CA GLY A 165 -15.40 -8.25 10.61
C GLY A 165 -14.50 -9.18 11.44
N ASP A 166 -15.01 -10.35 11.82
CA ASP A 166 -14.29 -11.38 12.59
C ASP A 166 -13.69 -12.49 11.69
N ASP A 167 -13.94 -12.45 10.38
CA ASP A 167 -13.35 -13.39 9.45
C ASP A 167 -11.85 -13.20 9.41
N MET A 168 -11.13 -14.32 9.41
CA MET A 168 -9.69 -14.32 9.24
C MET A 168 -9.34 -14.15 7.77
N MET A 169 -8.55 -13.13 7.47
CA MET A 169 -8.12 -12.75 6.15
C MET A 169 -6.61 -12.63 6.09
N VAL A 170 -6.09 -12.70 4.86
CA VAL A 170 -4.68 -12.49 4.58
C VAL A 170 -4.55 -11.28 3.66
N TRP A 171 -3.66 -10.37 4.01
CA TRP A 171 -3.32 -9.20 3.20
C TRP A 171 -1.82 -8.98 3.20
N LEU A 172 -1.35 -8.21 2.21
CA LEU A 172 0.01 -7.69 2.23
C LEU A 172 0.01 -6.28 2.77
N GLU A 173 1.01 -5.98 3.57
CA GLU A 173 1.31 -4.64 4.06
C GLU A 173 2.72 -4.27 3.61
N LYS A 174 2.88 -3.04 3.11
CA LYS A 174 4.20 -2.51 2.75
C LYS A 174 5.06 -2.31 3.99
N ASP A 175 6.25 -2.91 4.01
CA ASP A 175 7.23 -2.71 5.06
C ASP A 175 7.75 -1.28 5.02
N GLN A 176 7.42 -0.48 6.03
CA GLN A 176 7.89 0.91 6.12
C GLN A 176 9.39 1.04 6.40
N ALA A 177 10.09 -0.08 6.65
CA ALA A 177 11.52 -0.09 6.93
C ALA A 177 12.37 0.40 5.75
N GLU A 178 11.97 0.13 4.49
CA GLU A 178 12.78 0.50 3.32
C GLU A 178 12.54 1.95 2.84
N ALA A 179 11.45 2.61 3.28
CA ALA A 179 11.13 3.96 2.85
C ALA A 179 11.95 5.04 3.58
N ALA A 180 12.53 4.72 4.74
CA ALA A 180 13.33 5.65 5.52
C ALA A 180 14.74 5.89 4.92
N GLU A 181 15.26 4.95 4.12
CA GLU A 181 16.64 5.03 3.62
C GLU A 181 16.79 5.75 2.27
N LYS A 182 15.69 6.05 1.57
CA LYS A 182 15.73 6.76 0.26
C LYS A 182 15.45 8.26 0.35
N THR A 183 15.41 8.84 1.55
CA THR A 183 15.50 10.30 1.71
C THR A 183 16.97 10.69 1.79
N CYS A 184 17.72 10.46 0.71
CA CYS A 184 18.99 11.14 0.52
C CYS A 184 18.69 12.63 0.48
N PHE A 185 19.00 13.30 1.59
CA PHE A 185 19.22 14.74 1.71
C PHE A 185 20.30 15.16 0.71
N TRP A 186 19.97 15.18 -0.59
CA TRP A 186 20.81 15.82 -1.59
C TRP A 186 20.62 17.32 -1.43
N THR A 187 21.50 17.91 -0.62
CA THR A 187 21.69 19.35 -0.53
C THR A 187 22.51 19.75 -1.75
N PRO A 188 22.04 20.62 -2.66
CA PRO A 188 22.89 21.13 -3.72
C PRO A 188 24.03 21.95 -3.10
N PRO A 189 25.28 21.82 -3.56
CA PRO A 189 26.41 22.57 -3.03
C PRO A 189 26.16 24.09 -3.15
N PRO A 190 26.58 24.89 -2.15
CA PRO A 190 26.40 26.34 -2.20
C PRO A 190 27.24 26.95 -3.33
N GLU A 191 26.56 27.74 -4.15
CA GLU A 191 27.10 28.53 -5.25
C GLU A 191 28.19 29.48 -4.73
N ALA A 192 29.44 29.27 -5.14
CA ALA A 192 30.55 30.18 -4.90
C ALA A 192 30.80 31.03 -6.16
N LYS A 193 30.44 32.32 -6.10
CA LYS A 193 31.08 33.39 -6.88
C LYS A 193 32.11 34.07 -5.97
N PRO A 194 33.31 34.45 -6.47
CA PRO A 194 33.43 35.75 -7.15
C PRO A 194 34.55 35.92 -8.22
N GLY A 195 34.19 36.57 -9.35
CA GLY A 195 34.95 37.60 -10.11
C GLY A 195 36.31 37.30 -10.78
N PRO A 196 36.92 38.28 -11.50
CA PRO A 196 36.54 38.77 -12.84
C PRO A 196 37.70 38.78 -13.88
N ALA A 197 37.35 39.15 -15.13
CA ALA A 197 38.21 39.56 -16.28
C ALA A 197 38.92 38.40 -17.04
N THR A 198 39.04 38.34 -18.37
CA THR A 198 39.25 39.39 -19.39
C THR A 198 38.83 38.89 -20.78
N ALA A 199 38.46 39.85 -21.63
CA ALA A 199 38.06 39.83 -23.03
C ALA A 199 38.70 38.82 -24.01
N ALA A 200 37.88 38.34 -24.96
CA ALA A 200 38.08 38.54 -26.40
C ALA A 200 36.84 38.07 -27.21
N GLN A 201 36.20 39.01 -27.92
CA GLN A 201 35.40 38.78 -29.13
C GLN A 201 36.34 38.87 -30.37
N PRO A 202 35.91 38.69 -31.65
CA PRO A 202 34.59 38.38 -32.24
C PRO A 202 34.67 37.15 -33.20
N VAL A 203 33.62 36.67 -33.88
CA VAL A 203 33.16 37.10 -35.23
C VAL A 203 31.69 36.67 -35.44
N ALA A 204 30.95 37.59 -36.07
CA ALA A 204 29.54 37.54 -36.44
C ALA A 204 29.21 36.57 -37.58
N VAL A 205 27.96 36.07 -37.61
CA VAL A 205 27.14 35.98 -38.84
C VAL A 205 25.66 36.18 -38.47
N SER A 206 25.03 37.15 -39.14
CA SER A 206 23.60 37.47 -39.12
C SER A 206 22.79 36.55 -40.03
N THR A 207 21.53 36.24 -39.70
CA THR A 207 20.37 36.42 -40.61
C THR A 207 18.99 36.24 -39.95
N GLN A 208 18.16 37.29 -40.11
CA GLN A 208 16.71 37.36 -40.43
C GLN A 208 15.71 36.40 -39.76
N ALA A 209 14.71 36.84 -38.97
CA ALA A 209 13.53 37.72 -39.23
C ALA A 209 12.34 37.02 -39.92
N GLN A 210 11.17 36.95 -39.25
CA GLN A 210 9.84 37.34 -39.78
C GLN A 210 8.70 37.20 -38.73
N GLY A 211 7.84 38.24 -38.65
CA GLY A 211 6.60 38.33 -37.84
C GLY A 211 5.41 37.55 -38.43
N SER A 212 4.16 37.58 -37.98
CA SER A 212 3.29 38.52 -37.22
C SER A 212 1.98 37.72 -36.85
N PRO A 213 0.81 38.29 -36.46
CA PRO A 213 0.40 39.34 -35.51
C PRO A 213 -0.68 38.85 -34.47
N PRO A 214 -1.24 39.72 -33.58
CA PRO A 214 -2.21 39.34 -32.55
C PRO A 214 -3.68 39.65 -32.93
N LEU A 215 -4.65 39.06 -32.20
CA LEU A 215 -6.07 39.43 -32.24
C LEU A 215 -6.54 40.01 -30.89
N PRO A 216 -7.31 41.11 -30.88
CA PRO A 216 -7.92 41.68 -29.69
C PRO A 216 -9.38 41.24 -29.55
N PHE A 217 -9.85 41.02 -28.33
CA PHE A 217 -11.28 41.06 -28.03
C PHE A 217 -11.57 41.98 -26.85
N ALA A 218 -12.64 42.75 -27.04
CA ALA A 218 -13.03 43.94 -26.30
C ALA A 218 -13.76 43.64 -24.99
N ALA A 219 -13.78 44.66 -24.13
CA ALA A 219 -14.51 44.72 -22.87
C ALA A 219 -16.00 45.06 -23.09
N VAL A 220 -16.89 44.42 -22.32
CA VAL A 220 -18.24 44.94 -21.99
C VAL A 220 -18.66 44.41 -20.61
N GLY A 221 -19.21 45.29 -19.77
CA GLY A 221 -20.28 44.96 -18.82
C GLY A 221 -19.92 44.92 -17.33
N SER A 222 -20.18 46.01 -16.63
CA SER A 222 -20.06 46.15 -15.17
C SER A 222 -21.38 45.81 -14.45
N ALA A 223 -21.33 44.99 -13.40
CA ALA A 223 -22.13 44.97 -12.14
C ALA A 223 -22.45 43.53 -11.65
N PRO A 224 -22.77 43.32 -10.35
CA PRO A 224 -22.01 43.60 -9.14
C PRO A 224 -21.12 42.39 -8.76
N GLN A 225 -19.90 42.67 -8.31
CA GLN A 225 -18.90 41.64 -7.98
C GLN A 225 -19.24 40.94 -6.67
N ALA A 226 -19.36 39.61 -6.70
CA ALA A 226 -19.14 38.80 -5.50
C ALA A 226 -17.66 38.95 -5.13
N SER A 227 -17.37 39.56 -3.98
CA SER A 227 -16.00 39.78 -3.52
C SER A 227 -15.37 38.43 -3.17
N VAL A 228 -14.52 37.94 -4.07
CA VAL A 228 -13.61 36.83 -3.79
C VAL A 228 -12.41 37.40 -3.04
N ASP A 229 -12.09 36.77 -1.92
CA ASP A 229 -10.92 37.06 -1.09
C ASP A 229 -9.64 37.05 -1.95
N SER A 230 -8.90 38.17 -1.93
CA SER A 230 -7.72 38.42 -2.78
C SER A 230 -6.57 37.42 -2.55
N THR A 231 -6.67 36.62 -1.50
CA THR A 231 -5.69 35.61 -1.11
C THR A 231 -5.76 34.32 -1.94
N LEU A 232 -6.82 34.11 -2.72
CA LEU A 232 -7.04 32.90 -3.56
C LEU A 232 -7.03 33.17 -5.07
N ALA A 233 -6.67 34.41 -5.47
CA ALA A 233 -6.64 34.87 -6.85
C ALA A 233 -5.85 34.00 -7.86
N PRO A 234 -4.80 33.23 -7.50
CA PRO A 234 -4.11 32.42 -8.50
C PRO A 234 -4.76 31.06 -8.79
N VAL A 235 -5.80 30.64 -8.04
CA VAL A 235 -6.31 29.25 -8.12
C VAL A 235 -7.81 29.17 -8.39
N VAL A 236 -8.62 30.14 -7.92
CA VAL A 236 -10.08 30.06 -8.07
C VAL A 236 -10.64 31.40 -8.52
N TYR A 237 -11.39 31.40 -9.61
CA TYR A 237 -12.14 32.57 -10.08
C TYR A 237 -13.54 32.17 -10.55
N ALA A 238 -14.50 33.08 -10.47
CA ALA A 238 -15.89 32.85 -10.87
C ALA A 238 -16.23 33.70 -12.09
N VAL A 239 -16.82 33.09 -13.12
CA VAL A 239 -17.32 33.74 -14.34
C VAL A 239 -18.65 33.10 -14.72
N ASP A 240 -19.68 33.89 -15.02
CA ASP A 240 -20.97 33.42 -15.55
C ASP A 240 -21.64 32.27 -14.76
N ASP A 241 -21.77 32.41 -13.43
CA ASP A 241 -22.31 31.37 -12.52
C ASP A 241 -21.54 30.04 -12.48
N LYS A 242 -20.31 30.05 -13.00
CA LYS A 242 -19.39 28.90 -12.97
C LYS A 242 -18.18 29.22 -12.12
N VAL A 243 -17.73 28.22 -11.36
CA VAL A 243 -16.50 28.32 -10.58
C VAL A 243 -15.39 27.61 -11.34
N TYR A 244 -14.34 28.35 -11.66
CA TYR A 244 -13.15 27.85 -12.34
C TYR A 244 -12.06 27.63 -11.31
N VAL A 245 -11.53 26.41 -11.27
CA VAL A 245 -10.39 26.03 -10.42
C VAL A 245 -9.22 25.68 -11.32
N GLN A 246 -8.16 26.49 -11.26
CA GLN A 246 -6.90 26.22 -11.94
C GLN A 246 -6.16 25.13 -11.16
N THR A 247 -6.03 23.94 -11.75
CA THR A 247 -5.24 22.83 -11.19
C THR A 247 -3.97 22.61 -12.01
N ALA A 248 -3.01 21.84 -11.48
CA ALA A 248 -1.78 21.46 -12.21
C ALA A 248 -2.04 20.63 -13.48
N VAL A 249 -3.25 20.07 -13.62
CA VAL A 249 -3.66 19.20 -14.74
C VAL A 249 -4.54 19.95 -15.75
N GLY A 250 -5.04 21.14 -15.40
CA GLY A 250 -5.93 21.94 -16.24
C GLY A 250 -6.97 22.71 -15.44
N VAL A 251 -7.86 23.40 -16.16
CA VAL A 251 -8.95 24.16 -15.55
C VAL A 251 -10.15 23.25 -15.32
N VAL A 252 -10.61 23.15 -14.07
CA VAL A 252 -11.84 22.44 -13.70
C VAL A 252 -12.97 23.45 -13.61
N VAL A 253 -14.05 23.20 -14.34
CA VAL A 253 -15.28 24.01 -14.29
C VAL A 253 -16.29 23.30 -13.40
N ILE A 254 -16.74 23.99 -12.36
CA ILE A 254 -17.76 23.51 -11.44
C ILE A 254 -19.04 24.27 -11.75
N GLU A 255 -20.07 23.54 -12.19
CA GLU A 255 -21.41 24.05 -12.49
C GLU A 255 -22.39 23.47 -11.47
N GLY A 256 -23.29 24.29 -10.93
CA GLY A 256 -24.30 23.82 -10.00
C GLY A 256 -25.18 24.93 -9.43
N ASN A 257 -26.43 24.59 -9.13
CA ASN A 257 -27.36 25.51 -8.51
C ASN A 257 -27.08 25.52 -6.99
N ASN A 258 -26.73 26.68 -6.41
CA ASN A 258 -26.40 26.90 -4.99
C ASN A 258 -24.99 26.46 -4.54
N LEU A 259 -23.94 26.74 -5.31
CA LEU A 259 -22.56 26.56 -4.84
C LEU A 259 -22.26 27.47 -3.63
N LYS A 260 -21.80 26.87 -2.52
CA LYS A 260 -21.37 27.58 -1.31
C LYS A 260 -19.88 27.36 -1.08
N ALA A 261 -19.10 28.43 -1.06
CA ALA A 261 -17.70 28.38 -0.66
C ALA A 261 -17.58 28.63 0.85
N TYR A 262 -16.80 27.81 1.55
CA TYR A 262 -16.51 27.99 2.97
C TYR A 262 -15.03 28.33 3.13
N GLY A 263 -14.73 29.55 3.56
CA GLY A 263 -13.37 29.97 3.92
C GLY A 263 -13.02 29.44 5.31
N LEU A 264 -11.88 28.77 5.44
CA LEU A 264 -11.30 28.48 6.75
C LEU A 264 -10.69 29.78 7.30
N ALA A 265 -11.32 30.36 8.31
CA ALA A 265 -10.79 31.55 8.97
C ALA A 265 -9.39 31.25 9.55
N PRO A 266 -8.39 32.13 9.35
CA PRO A 266 -7.08 31.95 9.93
C PRO A 266 -7.17 32.06 11.46
N ARG A 267 -6.64 31.04 12.13
CA ARG A 267 -6.60 30.90 13.58
C ARG A 267 -5.67 31.97 14.15
N THR A 268 -6.22 33.08 14.61
CA THR A 268 -5.46 34.14 15.28
C THR A 268 -4.91 33.61 16.61
N ALA A 269 -3.58 33.62 16.74
CA ALA A 269 -2.90 33.31 17.99
C ALA A 269 -3.25 34.39 19.03
N ALA A 270 -3.91 33.98 20.11
CA ALA A 270 -4.18 34.85 21.25
C ALA A 270 -2.87 35.10 22.01
N ALA A 271 -2.29 36.28 21.81
CA ALA A 271 -1.26 36.83 22.67
C ALA A 271 -1.95 37.36 23.95
N SER A 272 -1.78 36.64 25.06
CA SER A 272 -2.17 37.11 26.39
C SER A 272 -1.20 38.21 26.86
N VAL A 273 -1.66 39.46 26.79
CA VAL A 273 -1.04 40.62 27.45
C VAL A 273 -1.37 40.55 28.94
N GLN A 274 -0.33 40.33 29.75
CA GLN A 274 -0.41 40.37 31.20
C GLN A 274 -0.23 41.83 31.65
N GLN A 275 -1.32 42.51 32.01
CA GLN A 275 -1.27 43.86 32.58
C GLN A 275 -1.34 43.80 34.11
N ARG A 276 -0.38 44.52 34.72
CA ARG A 276 -0.19 44.79 36.14
C ARG A 276 -1.47 45.22 36.86
N ARG A 277 -1.63 44.74 38.10
CA ARG A 277 -1.86 45.59 39.28
C ARG A 277 -1.26 44.93 40.51
#